data_AF-A0A2T0PX02-F1
#
_entry.id   AF-A0A2T0PX02-F1
#
_cell.length_a   1.000
_cell.length_b   1.000
_cell.length_c   1.000
_cell.angle_alpha   90.00
_cell.angle_beta   90.00
_cell.angle_gamma   90.00
#
_symmetry.space_group_name_H-M   'P 1'
#
loop_
_entity.id
_entity.type
_entity.pdbx_description
1 polymer ?
#
loop_
_entity_poly.entity_id
_entity_poly.type
_entity_poly.pdbx_seq_one_letter_code
_entity_poly.pdbx_strand_id
1 'polypeptide(L)'
;MSPPAPSPSADDTGAAPAPPETGAAAATAEPRGLSRTGRALRLVACTVCLALLTFGTFFWDDFHFPFGPFRMYSTRNDPNGTIQVAILQGRTESQDWHDLPFHPDITGVNRAEVEGQIPLFEADPDRLSVIADAMAAQQPHLEPLTGVRLINRYHLLEERRLNGHRDDLIAVWEAP
;
A
#
# COMPACT_ATOMS: atom_id res chain seq x y z
N MET A 1 26.64 -55.56 -70.06
CA MET A 1 25.26 -56.08 -70.20
C MET A 1 24.46 -55.48 -69.05
N SER A 2 23.64 -54.48 -69.38
CA SER A 2 22.71 -53.67 -68.54
C SER A 2 21.78 -54.52 -67.64
N PRO A 3 21.13 -54.01 -66.57
CA PRO A 3 20.49 -52.68 -66.50
C PRO A 3 20.62 -51.85 -65.20
N PRO A 4 20.20 -50.57 -65.25
CA PRO A 4 20.08 -49.67 -64.09
C PRO A 4 18.74 -49.86 -63.37
N ALA A 5 18.68 -49.51 -62.09
CA ALA A 5 17.44 -49.33 -61.33
C ALA A 5 17.71 -48.39 -60.13
N PRO A 6 16.70 -47.69 -59.57
CA PRO A 6 16.33 -46.35 -60.01
C PRO A 6 16.47 -45.29 -58.90
N SER A 7 16.49 -44.02 -59.30
CA SER A 7 16.31 -42.83 -58.45
C SER A 7 14.90 -42.75 -57.85
N PRO A 8 14.69 -41.93 -56.79
CA PRO A 8 13.64 -42.13 -55.79
C PRO A 8 12.27 -41.64 -56.28
N SER A 9 11.21 -42.33 -55.87
CA SER A 9 9.83 -41.85 -56.01
C SER A 9 9.25 -41.65 -54.63
N ALA A 10 8.84 -40.40 -54.40
CA ALA A 10 8.10 -39.94 -53.25
C ALA A 10 6.73 -40.63 -53.20
N ASP A 11 6.39 -41.13 -52.03
CA ASP A 11 5.03 -41.09 -51.47
C ASP A 11 5.17 -41.22 -49.96
N ASP A 12 5.61 -40.12 -49.35
CA ASP A 12 5.42 -39.82 -47.93
C ASP A 12 3.92 -39.56 -47.72
N THR A 13 3.12 -40.63 -47.74
CA THR A 13 1.73 -40.58 -47.27
C THR A 13 1.78 -40.67 -45.76
N GLY A 14 1.80 -39.49 -45.14
CA GLY A 14 1.61 -39.32 -43.71
C GLY A 14 0.34 -40.01 -43.22
N ALA A 15 0.51 -41.20 -42.64
CA ALA A 15 -0.42 -41.71 -41.65
C ALA A 15 0.06 -41.19 -40.29
N ALA A 16 -0.41 -40.00 -39.91
CA ALA A 16 -0.25 -39.52 -38.55
C ALA A 16 -0.76 -40.60 -37.58
N PRO A 17 -0.02 -40.91 -36.49
CA PRO A 17 -0.58 -41.77 -35.45
C PRO A 17 -1.85 -41.10 -34.93
N ALA A 18 -2.93 -41.87 -34.82
CA ALA A 18 -4.18 -41.42 -34.24
C ALA A 18 -3.89 -40.68 -32.92
N PRO A 19 -4.51 -39.50 -32.67
CA PRO A 19 -4.32 -38.82 -31.41
C PRO A 19 -4.68 -39.80 -30.28
N PRO A 20 -3.91 -39.86 -29.18
CA PRO A 20 -4.33 -40.64 -28.03
C PRO A 20 -5.68 -40.10 -27.60
N GLU A 21 -6.71 -40.96 -27.64
CA GLU A 21 -8.02 -40.67 -27.08
C GLU A 21 -7.85 -40.43 -25.58
N THR A 22 -7.46 -39.21 -25.22
CA THR A 22 -7.26 -38.76 -23.83
C THR A 22 -8.59 -38.34 -23.23
N GLY A 23 -9.63 -39.12 -23.53
CA GLY A 23 -11.00 -38.86 -23.17
C GLY A 23 -11.65 -40.12 -22.64
N ALA A 24 -11.21 -40.63 -21.49
CA ALA A 24 -12.04 -41.40 -20.55
C ALA A 24 -11.23 -41.91 -19.35
N ALA A 25 -10.72 -41.00 -18.52
CA ALA A 25 -10.52 -41.30 -17.10
C ALA A 25 -10.55 -40.00 -16.30
N ALA A 26 -11.58 -39.19 -16.50
CA ALA A 26 -12.04 -38.35 -15.39
C ALA A 26 -12.50 -39.34 -14.32
N ALA A 27 -11.58 -39.68 -13.42
CA ALA A 27 -11.87 -40.52 -12.27
C ALA A 27 -13.14 -39.96 -11.63
N THR A 28 -14.21 -40.75 -11.61
CA THR A 28 -15.35 -40.53 -10.74
C THR A 28 -14.84 -40.70 -9.32
N ALA A 29 -14.17 -39.67 -8.81
CA ALA A 29 -13.75 -39.59 -7.43
C ALA A 29 -15.05 -39.52 -6.61
N GLU A 30 -15.45 -40.67 -6.06
CA GLU A 30 -16.51 -40.75 -5.06
C GLU A 30 -16.33 -39.63 -4.03
N PRO A 31 -17.34 -38.79 -3.78
CA PRO A 31 -17.22 -37.64 -2.91
C PRO A 31 -16.86 -38.13 -1.49
N ARG A 32 -15.58 -37.96 -1.11
CA ARG A 32 -15.13 -38.30 0.24
C ARG A 32 -15.76 -37.33 1.23
N GLY A 33 -16.64 -37.87 2.08
CA GLY A 33 -17.23 -37.14 3.19
C GLY A 33 -16.15 -36.60 4.13
N LEU A 34 -16.29 -35.34 4.55
CA LEU A 34 -15.41 -34.73 5.54
C LEU A 34 -15.53 -35.47 6.88
N SER A 35 -14.39 -35.83 7.47
CA SER A 35 -14.33 -36.38 8.83
C SER A 35 -14.93 -35.37 9.84
N ARG A 36 -15.48 -35.88 10.94
CA ARG A 36 -16.05 -35.02 12.01
C ARG A 36 -15.01 -34.01 12.52
N THR A 37 -13.78 -34.44 12.71
CA THR A 37 -12.64 -33.58 13.09
C THR A 37 -12.37 -32.52 12.04
N GLY A 38 -12.38 -32.88 10.74
CA GLY A 38 -12.19 -31.92 9.66
C GLY A 38 -13.31 -30.90 9.52
N ARG A 39 -14.55 -31.24 9.92
CA ARG A 39 -15.65 -30.27 10.02
C ARG A 39 -15.49 -29.36 11.23
N ALA A 40 -15.17 -29.92 12.39
CA ALA A 40 -14.97 -29.16 13.62
C ALA A 40 -13.85 -28.13 13.47
N LEU A 41 -12.70 -28.51 12.91
CA LEU A 41 -11.58 -27.60 12.70
C LEU A 41 -11.95 -26.42 11.79
N ARG A 42 -12.68 -26.68 10.69
CA ARG A 42 -13.14 -25.61 9.79
C ARG A 42 -14.13 -24.68 10.47
N LEU A 43 -15.08 -25.22 11.25
CA LEU A 43 -16.04 -24.41 12.00
C LEU A 43 -15.35 -23.54 13.04
N VAL A 44 -14.39 -24.10 13.78
CA VAL A 44 -13.58 -23.33 14.75
C VAL A 44 -12.81 -22.24 14.03
N ALA A 45 -12.11 -22.56 12.95
CA ALA A 45 -11.36 -21.57 12.16
C ALA A 45 -12.27 -20.44 11.64
N CYS A 46 -13.43 -20.78 11.04
CA CYS A 46 -14.41 -19.79 10.59
C CYS A 46 -14.95 -18.93 11.74
N THR A 47 -15.22 -19.53 12.89
CA THR A 47 -15.73 -18.82 14.07
C THR A 47 -14.68 -17.85 14.62
N VAL A 48 -13.43 -18.27 14.67
CA VAL A 48 -12.31 -17.40 15.09
C VAL A 48 -12.13 -16.24 14.11
N CYS A 49 -12.10 -16.51 12.81
CA CYS A 49 -12.01 -15.45 11.80
C CYS A 49 -13.19 -14.46 11.90
N LEU A 50 -14.42 -14.97 12.06
CA LEU A 50 -15.61 -14.14 12.21
C LEU A 50 -15.54 -13.27 13.48
N ALA A 51 -15.09 -13.85 14.59
CA ALA A 51 -14.94 -13.13 15.85
C ALA A 51 -13.89 -12.01 15.73
N LEU A 52 -12.72 -12.31 15.14
CA LEU A 52 -11.68 -11.31 14.90
C LEU A 52 -12.15 -10.18 13.98
N LEU A 53 -12.83 -10.52 12.87
CA LEU A 53 -13.37 -9.52 11.94
C LEU A 53 -14.43 -8.66 12.59
N THR A 54 -15.36 -9.26 13.35
CA THR A 54 -16.43 -8.51 14.03
C THR A 54 -15.84 -7.60 15.10
N PHE A 55 -14.94 -8.13 15.93
CA PHE A 55 -14.28 -7.35 16.98
C PHE A 55 -13.46 -6.21 16.38
N GLY A 56 -12.63 -6.48 15.38
CA GLY A 56 -11.83 -5.45 14.72
C GLY A 56 -12.67 -4.40 14.00
N THR A 57 -13.81 -4.78 13.40
CA THR A 57 -14.74 -3.83 12.77
C THR A 57 -15.30 -2.80 13.76
N PHE A 58 -15.62 -3.22 14.99
CA PHE A 58 -16.22 -2.32 15.98
C PHE A 58 -15.20 -1.56 16.84
N PHE A 59 -14.04 -2.15 17.12
CA PHE A 59 -13.11 -1.64 18.13
C PHE A 59 -11.74 -1.22 17.59
N TRP A 60 -11.39 -1.55 16.35
CA TRP A 60 -10.10 -1.19 15.75
C TRP A 60 -10.26 -0.21 14.59
N ASP A 61 -9.11 0.20 14.05
CA ASP A 61 -8.96 1.09 12.91
C ASP A 61 -8.19 0.42 11.76
N ASP A 62 -7.93 1.20 10.72
CA ASP A 62 -7.29 0.75 9.48
C ASP A 62 -5.83 0.26 9.71
N PHE A 63 -5.17 0.62 10.83
CA PHE A 63 -3.83 0.13 11.18
C PHE A 63 -3.84 -1.35 11.62
N HIS A 64 -5.00 -1.88 11.99
CA HIS A 64 -5.17 -3.25 12.48
C HIS A 64 -5.63 -4.23 11.39
N PHE A 65 -5.43 -3.87 10.12
CA PHE A 65 -5.59 -4.76 8.98
C PHE A 65 -4.79 -6.08 9.21
N PRO A 66 -5.31 -7.27 8.85
CA PRO A 66 -6.51 -7.56 8.05
C PRO A 66 -7.82 -7.70 8.83
N PHE A 67 -7.81 -7.50 10.15
CA PHE A 67 -9.00 -7.70 10.98
C PHE A 67 -9.72 -6.39 11.34
N GLY A 68 -9.04 -5.24 11.24
CA GLY A 68 -9.66 -3.92 11.21
C GLY A 68 -10.35 -3.61 9.87
N PRO A 69 -11.35 -2.71 9.86
CA PRO A 69 -12.06 -2.31 8.65
C PRO A 69 -11.17 -1.48 7.72
N PHE A 70 -11.55 -1.34 6.45
CA PHE A 70 -11.05 -0.26 5.57
C PHE A 70 -12.03 0.92 5.62
N ARG A 71 -11.84 1.85 6.56
CA ARG A 71 -12.74 3.00 6.74
C ARG A 71 -12.80 3.93 5.53
N MET A 72 -11.72 4.00 4.74
CA MET A 72 -11.63 4.81 3.52
C MET A 72 -12.76 4.57 2.51
N TYR A 73 -13.33 3.35 2.47
CA TYR A 73 -14.39 3.00 1.51
C TYR A 73 -15.76 2.75 2.14
N SER A 74 -15.88 2.77 3.47
CA SER A 74 -17.08 2.32 4.17
C SER A 74 -17.81 3.42 4.93
N THR A 75 -17.19 4.60 5.07
CA THR A 75 -17.76 5.71 5.85
C THR A 75 -17.89 6.98 5.02
N ARG A 76 -18.97 7.73 5.25
CA ARG A 76 -19.15 9.07 4.68
C ARG A 76 -18.53 10.07 5.65
N ASN A 77 -17.74 11.01 5.13
CA ASN A 77 -17.20 12.09 5.95
C ASN A 77 -18.34 12.89 6.59
N ASP A 78 -18.20 13.17 7.89
CA ASP A 78 -19.11 14.05 8.63
C ASP A 78 -19.09 15.44 7.97
N PRO A 79 -20.24 16.00 7.54
CA PRO A 79 -20.31 17.32 6.96
C PRO A 79 -19.83 18.45 7.89
N ASN A 80 -19.75 18.21 9.20
CA ASN A 80 -19.22 19.13 10.20
C ASN A 80 -17.97 18.58 10.92
N GLY A 81 -17.34 17.56 10.36
CA GLY A 81 -16.14 16.94 10.92
C GLY A 81 -14.84 17.67 10.58
N THR A 82 -13.72 17.06 10.92
CA THR A 82 -12.38 17.54 10.57
C THR A 82 -11.74 16.70 9.48
N ILE A 83 -11.05 17.35 8.53
CA ILE A 83 -10.17 16.67 7.58
C ILE A 83 -8.73 16.83 8.09
N GLN A 84 -8.08 15.71 8.40
CA GLN A 84 -6.69 15.69 8.81
C GLN A 84 -5.78 15.54 7.58
N VAL A 85 -4.74 16.37 7.51
CA VAL A 85 -3.71 16.32 6.46
C VAL A 85 -2.34 16.46 7.10
N ALA A 86 -1.42 15.55 6.79
CA ALA A 86 -0.02 15.72 7.18
C ALA A 86 0.62 16.84 6.34
N ILE A 87 1.29 17.78 6.99
CA ILE A 87 1.99 18.88 6.32
C ILE A 87 3.44 18.89 6.79
N LEU A 88 4.35 18.95 5.83
CA LEU A 88 5.76 19.18 6.08
C LEU A 88 6.03 20.68 5.99
N GLN A 89 6.73 21.24 6.97
CA GLN A 89 7.13 22.65 6.96
C GLN A 89 8.64 22.79 7.18
N GLY A 90 9.22 23.77 6.50
CA GLY A 90 10.63 24.15 6.62
C GLY A 90 10.76 25.56 7.18
N ARG A 91 11.89 25.84 7.81
CA ARG A 91 12.30 27.17 8.28
C ARG A 91 13.70 27.45 7.74
N THR A 92 13.99 28.69 7.37
CA THR A 92 15.34 29.16 7.00
C THR A 92 15.78 30.26 7.96
N GLU A 93 16.94 30.90 7.77
CA GLU A 93 17.30 32.08 8.58
C GLU A 93 16.42 33.28 8.22
N SER A 94 16.08 33.42 6.93
CA SER A 94 15.31 34.54 6.41
C SER A 94 13.79 34.37 6.52
N GLN A 95 13.29 33.13 6.58
CA GLN A 95 11.86 32.82 6.50
C GLN A 95 11.44 31.88 7.64
N ASP A 96 10.34 32.24 8.30
CA ASP A 96 9.68 31.40 9.29
C ASP A 96 9.07 30.14 8.63
N TRP A 97 8.44 29.29 9.44
CA TRP A 97 7.81 28.04 9.01
C TRP A 97 6.90 28.21 7.79
N HIS A 98 7.20 27.48 6.72
CA HIS A 98 6.41 27.47 5.49
C HIS A 98 6.25 26.05 4.94
N ASP A 99 5.13 25.82 4.25
CA ASP A 99 4.79 24.50 3.71
C ASP A 99 5.79 24.07 2.64
N LEU A 100 6.34 22.87 2.79
CA LEU A 100 7.21 22.21 1.82
C LEU A 100 6.38 21.23 0.98
N PRO A 101 6.68 21.11 -0.33
CA PRO A 101 6.00 20.14 -1.17
C PRO A 101 6.45 18.73 -0.79
N PHE A 102 5.53 17.76 -0.79
CA PHE A 102 5.90 16.35 -0.78
C PHE A 102 6.26 15.90 -2.19
N HIS A 103 7.49 16.20 -2.61
CA HIS A 103 7.97 15.89 -3.96
C HIS A 103 9.37 15.29 -3.92
N PRO A 104 9.60 14.08 -4.48
CA PRO A 104 10.90 13.41 -4.43
C PRO A 104 12.06 14.23 -4.98
N ASP A 105 11.82 15.06 -5.99
CA ASP A 105 12.86 15.89 -6.61
C ASP A 105 13.14 17.21 -5.87
N ILE A 106 12.36 17.53 -4.83
CA ILE A 106 12.51 18.78 -4.04
C ILE A 106 12.88 18.47 -2.59
N THR A 107 12.14 17.58 -1.94
CA THR A 107 12.31 17.23 -0.52
C THR A 107 12.81 15.80 -0.31
N GLY A 108 13.10 15.06 -1.39
CA GLY A 108 13.52 13.66 -1.29
C GLY A 108 12.43 12.65 -0.90
N VAL A 109 11.22 13.10 -0.56
CA VAL A 109 10.17 12.24 0.02
C VAL A 109 8.82 12.39 -0.66
N ASN A 110 8.08 11.29 -0.74
CA ASN A 110 6.66 11.29 -1.10
C ASN A 110 5.78 11.40 0.16
N ARG A 111 4.57 11.93 -0.02
CA ARG A 111 3.57 12.05 1.06
C ARG A 111 3.30 10.71 1.75
N ALA A 112 3.04 9.67 0.96
CA ALA A 112 2.70 8.34 1.50
C ALA A 112 3.85 7.71 2.31
N GLU A 113 5.11 8.03 1.99
CA GLU A 113 6.26 7.56 2.74
C GLU A 113 6.35 8.24 4.10
N VAL A 114 6.17 9.56 4.13
CA VAL A 114 6.16 10.32 5.39
C VAL A 114 4.99 9.92 6.27
N GLU A 115 3.78 9.83 5.70
CA GLU A 115 2.58 9.41 6.42
C GLU A 115 2.72 7.99 6.98
N GLY A 116 3.34 7.07 6.23
CA GLY A 116 3.61 5.70 6.70
C GLY A 116 4.68 5.62 7.81
N GLN A 117 5.51 6.64 7.96
CA GLN A 117 6.59 6.71 8.95
C GLN A 117 6.31 7.69 10.10
N ILE A 118 5.10 8.26 10.22
CA ILE A 118 4.73 9.17 11.32
C ILE A 118 5.16 8.63 12.71
N PRO A 119 4.89 7.37 13.08
CA PRO A 119 5.30 6.85 14.40
C PRO A 119 6.82 6.87 14.63
N LEU A 120 7.62 6.76 13.56
CA LEU A 120 9.08 6.83 13.63
C LEU A 120 9.56 8.27 13.82
N PHE A 121 8.94 9.25 13.16
CA PHE A 121 9.26 10.66 13.35
C PHE A 121 8.85 11.17 14.75
N GLU A 122 7.72 10.70 15.29
CA GLU A 122 7.32 11.01 16.68
C GLU A 122 8.33 10.46 17.70
N ALA A 123 8.82 9.24 17.48
CA ALA A 123 9.78 8.59 18.37
C ALA A 123 11.19 9.18 18.27
N ASP A 124 11.58 9.66 17.10
CA ASP A 124 12.92 10.16 16.78
C ASP A 124 12.83 11.36 15.82
N PRO A 125 12.58 12.57 16.34
CA PRO A 125 12.40 13.78 15.53
C PRO A 125 13.63 14.17 14.71
N ASP A 126 14.84 13.79 15.15
CA ASP A 126 16.09 14.11 14.46
C ASP A 126 16.16 13.51 13.05
N ARG A 127 15.34 12.51 12.74
CA ARG A 127 15.18 11.96 11.38
C ARG A 127 14.72 12.98 10.36
N LEU A 128 14.05 14.05 10.79
CA LEU A 128 13.63 15.14 9.90
C LEU A 128 14.83 15.90 9.31
N SER A 129 16.02 15.81 9.92
CA SER A 129 17.26 16.36 9.36
C SER A 129 17.59 15.80 7.97
N VAL A 130 17.23 14.54 7.71
CA VAL A 130 17.44 13.89 6.40
C VAL A 130 16.68 14.62 5.29
N ILE A 131 15.51 15.21 5.61
CA ILE A 131 14.75 16.00 4.63
C ILE A 131 15.44 17.34 4.37
N ALA A 132 16.04 17.96 5.40
CA ALA A 132 16.83 19.18 5.23
C ALA A 132 18.06 18.93 4.37
N ASP A 133 18.78 17.84 4.63
CA ASP A 133 19.95 17.42 3.83
C ASP A 133 19.55 17.13 2.38
N ALA A 134 18.42 16.45 2.17
CA ALA A 134 17.90 16.16 0.84
C ALA A 134 17.55 17.45 0.08
N MET A 135 16.89 18.40 0.74
CA MET A 135 16.55 19.71 0.16
C MET A 135 17.82 20.46 -0.25
N ALA A 136 18.82 20.54 0.64
CA ALA A 136 20.09 21.20 0.36
C ALA A 136 20.84 20.55 -0.83
N ALA A 137 20.78 19.22 -0.96
CA ALA A 137 21.38 18.49 -2.07
C ALA A 137 20.63 18.69 -3.40
N GLN A 138 19.30 18.71 -3.38
CA GLN A 138 18.45 18.80 -4.57
C GLN A 138 18.25 20.23 -5.06
N GLN A 139 18.24 21.20 -4.15
CA GLN A 139 18.01 22.62 -4.42
C GLN A 139 19.16 23.48 -3.86
N PRO A 140 20.40 23.30 -4.35
CA PRO A 140 21.59 23.95 -3.80
C PRO A 140 21.62 25.49 -3.96
N HIS A 141 20.66 26.05 -4.69
CA HIS A 141 20.50 27.49 -4.92
C HIS A 141 19.53 28.14 -3.92
N LEU A 142 18.80 27.35 -3.15
CA LEU A 142 17.92 27.83 -2.09
C LEU A 142 18.70 27.94 -0.78
N GLU A 143 18.17 28.76 0.13
CA GLU A 143 18.73 28.89 1.46
C GLU A 143 18.58 27.55 2.23
N PRO A 144 19.62 27.10 2.96
CA PRO A 144 19.53 25.89 3.77
C PRO A 144 18.43 26.00 4.82
N LEU A 145 17.75 24.87 5.07
CA LEU A 145 16.75 24.80 6.13
C LEU A 145 17.44 24.78 7.50
N THR A 146 17.02 25.68 8.38
CA THR A 146 17.42 25.74 9.80
C THR A 146 16.47 24.94 10.70
N GLY A 147 15.34 24.48 10.15
CA GLY A 147 14.44 23.59 10.84
C GLY A 147 13.45 22.91 9.90
N VAL A 148 13.00 21.72 10.29
CA VAL A 148 11.98 20.95 9.59
C VAL A 148 11.00 20.44 10.62
N ARG A 149 9.70 20.60 10.38
CA ARG A 149 8.65 20.05 11.24
C ARG A 149 7.58 19.35 10.44
N LEU A 150 7.02 18.31 11.06
CA LEU A 150 5.86 17.59 10.58
C LEU A 150 4.68 17.94 11.48
N ILE A 151 3.56 18.32 10.87
CA ILE A 151 2.34 18.70 11.58
C ILE A 151 1.13 17.96 11.01
N ASN A 152 0.12 17.76 11.84
CA ASN A 152 -1.24 17.42 11.41
C ASN A 152 -2.07 18.68 11.31
N ARG A 153 -2.50 19.05 10.11
CA ARG A 153 -3.46 20.12 9.88
C ARG A 153 -4.87 19.57 9.85
N TYR A 154 -5.68 19.97 10.82
CA TYR A 154 -7.10 19.66 10.91
C TYR A 154 -7.91 20.80 10.32
N HIS A 155 -8.40 20.60 9.10
CA HIS A 155 -9.35 21.50 8.49
C HIS A 155 -10.75 21.28 9.08
N LEU A 156 -11.34 22.33 9.64
CA LEU A 156 -12.67 22.28 10.23
C LEU A 156 -13.71 22.41 9.11
N LEU A 157 -14.72 21.54 9.11
CA LEU A 157 -15.86 21.67 8.21
C LEU A 157 -17.06 22.23 8.98
N GLU A 158 -17.75 23.18 8.37
CA GLU A 158 -19.07 23.63 8.79
C GLU A 158 -19.98 23.61 7.56
N GLU A 159 -21.04 22.80 7.59
CA GLU A 159 -21.94 22.60 6.47
C GLU A 159 -21.25 22.20 5.15
N ARG A 160 -20.21 21.35 5.24
CA ARG A 160 -19.33 20.95 4.12
C ARG A 160 -18.48 22.07 3.52
N ARG A 161 -18.31 23.19 4.23
CA ARG A 161 -17.38 24.26 3.85
C ARG A 161 -16.22 24.30 4.83
N LEU A 162 -15.03 24.63 4.32
CA LEU A 162 -13.85 24.82 5.14
C LEU A 162 -14.04 26.07 6.02
N ASN A 163 -14.02 25.89 7.33
CA ASN A 163 -14.11 26.95 8.34
C ASN A 163 -12.82 27.01 9.17
N GLY A 164 -11.71 27.28 8.48
CA GLY A 164 -10.39 27.38 9.10
C GLY A 164 -9.69 26.04 9.30
N HIS A 165 -8.60 26.08 10.06
CA HIS A 165 -7.82 24.90 10.40
C HIS A 165 -7.11 25.09 11.74
N ARG A 166 -6.69 23.98 12.32
CA ARG A 166 -5.78 23.92 13.46
C ARG A 166 -4.61 23.01 13.10
N ASP A 167 -3.41 23.40 13.51
CA ASP A 167 -2.21 22.60 13.34
C ASP A 167 -1.78 22.00 14.68
N ASP A 168 -1.51 20.69 14.69
CA ASP A 168 -0.91 19.99 15.80
C ASP A 168 0.48 19.49 15.41
N LEU A 169 1.48 19.78 16.24
CA LEU A 169 2.86 19.38 16.01
C LEU A 169 3.03 17.87 16.24
N ILE A 170 3.61 17.18 15.26
CA ILE A 170 3.99 15.76 15.37
C ILE A 170 5.44 15.65 15.80
N ALA A 171 6.33 16.27 15.03
CA ALA A 171 7.77 16.22 15.25
C ALA A 171 8.44 17.48 14.72
N VAL A 172 9.52 17.91 15.36
CA VAL A 172 10.33 19.05 14.92
C VAL A 172 11.81 18.72 15.10
N TRP A 173 12.58 19.06 14.10
CA TRP A 173 14.04 19.12 14.14
C TRP A 173 14.49 20.54 13.85
N GLU A 174 15.51 21.00 14.56
CA GLU A 174 16.18 22.27 14.33
C GLU A 174 17.68 22.04 14.20
N ALA A 175 18.32 22.77 13.29
CA ALA A 175 19.76 22.71 13.13
C ALA A 175 20.45 23.22 14.41
N PRO A 176 21.59 22.62 14.80
CA PRO A 176 22.32 22.97 16.02
C PRO A 176 22.96 24.37 15.98
#